data_AF-A0AAX4JQU9-F1
#
_entry.id   AF-A0AAX4JQU9-F1
#
_cell.length_a   1.000
_cell.length_b   1.000
_cell.length_c   1.000
_cell.angle_alpha   90.00
_cell.angle_beta   90.00
_cell.angle_gamma   90.00
#
_symmetry.space_group_name_H-M   'P 1'
#
loop_
_entity.id
_entity.type
_entity.pdbx_description
1 polymer ?
#
loop_
_entity_poly.entity_id
_entity_poly.type
_entity_poly.pdbx_seq_one_letter_code
_entity_poly.pdbx_strand_id
1 'polypeptide(L)'
;MSLITVVPRVASRTIFQQIPRINVAQFSSSSSFSAASASSSSSASSVKPKSKSSKVVSSVPAGTTLTGLSILKDKSDPVALEDDQYPPWLWTLLEDTSKAHKLAENQVELSKEGEQSFDVNKEKRKLKNLNREKIKASNYLKSTT
;
A
#
# COMPACT_ATOMS: atom_id res chain seq x y z
N MET A 1 9.41 -66.53 13.87
CA MET A 1 10.24 -65.41 14.36
C MET A 1 9.75 -64.12 13.71
N SER A 2 8.90 -63.34 14.39
CA SER A 2 8.64 -61.93 14.05
C SER A 2 7.92 -61.30 15.23
N LEU A 3 8.64 -60.46 15.98
CA LEU A 3 8.14 -59.70 17.12
C LEU A 3 7.71 -58.33 16.60
N ILE A 4 6.42 -58.03 16.69
CA ILE A 4 5.88 -56.70 16.37
C ILE A 4 6.11 -55.83 17.60
N THR A 5 6.94 -54.80 17.48
CA THR A 5 7.16 -53.80 18.53
C THR A 5 6.22 -52.63 18.30
N VAL A 6 5.39 -52.31 19.30
CA VAL A 6 4.53 -51.12 19.30
C VAL A 6 5.21 -50.07 20.19
N VAL A 7 5.60 -48.95 19.59
CA VAL A 7 6.15 -47.80 20.31
C VAL A 7 4.99 -46.89 20.76
N PRO A 8 4.85 -46.55 22.05
CA PRO A 8 3.82 -45.60 22.47
C PRO A 8 4.23 -44.16 22.11
N ARG A 9 3.31 -43.45 21.46
CA ARG A 9 3.41 -42.02 21.14
C ARG A 9 3.23 -41.20 22.42
N VAL A 10 4.32 -40.63 22.93
CA VAL A 10 4.28 -39.69 24.06
C VAL A 10 3.53 -38.42 23.64
N ALA A 11 2.44 -38.11 24.34
CA ALA A 11 1.70 -36.86 24.18
C ALA A 11 2.51 -35.70 24.79
N SER A 12 3.09 -34.85 23.95
CA SER A 12 3.73 -33.61 24.37
C SER A 12 2.66 -32.65 24.91
N ARG A 13 2.71 -32.38 26.22
CA ARG A 13 1.88 -31.35 26.86
C ARG A 13 2.36 -29.98 26.38
N THR A 14 1.57 -29.33 25.53
CA THR A 14 1.80 -27.93 25.17
C THR A 14 1.49 -27.06 26.39
N ILE A 15 2.54 -26.58 27.04
CA ILE A 15 2.45 -25.52 28.06
C ILE A 15 2.03 -24.25 27.33
N PHE A 16 0.78 -23.84 27.49
CA PHE A 16 0.30 -22.52 27.09
C PHE A 16 0.97 -21.49 28.01
N GLN A 17 2.11 -20.95 27.57
CA GLN A 17 2.63 -19.71 28.12
C GLN A 17 1.67 -18.58 27.69
N GLN A 18 0.89 -18.05 28.63
CA GLN A 18 0.10 -16.84 28.41
C GLN A 18 1.05 -15.67 28.10
N ILE A 19 0.98 -15.17 26.87
CA ILE A 19 1.66 -13.93 26.48
C ILE A 19 0.91 -12.77 27.16
N PRO A 20 1.58 -11.90 27.95
CA PRO A 20 0.93 -10.74 28.54
C PRO A 20 0.46 -9.79 27.42
N ARG A 21 -0.82 -9.42 27.48
CA ARG A 21 -1.44 -8.45 26.56
C ARG A 21 -0.84 -7.07 26.85
N ILE A 22 -0.13 -6.51 25.87
CA ILE A 22 0.37 -5.13 25.93
C ILE A 22 -0.85 -4.20 25.94
N ASN A 23 -0.94 -3.33 26.94
CA ASN A 23 -1.99 -2.33 27.05
C ASN A 23 -1.73 -1.24 26.00
N VAL A 24 -2.62 -1.09 25.02
CA VAL A 24 -2.53 -0.04 24.00
C VAL A 24 -2.98 1.29 24.61
N ALA A 25 -2.08 2.26 24.66
CA ALA A 25 -2.39 3.63 25.08
C ALA A 25 -3.45 4.22 24.15
N GLN A 26 -4.56 4.69 24.73
CA GLN A 26 -5.58 5.45 24.00
C GLN A 26 -4.99 6.79 23.58
N PHE A 27 -5.01 7.06 22.28
CA PHE A 27 -4.65 8.36 21.73
C PHE A 27 -5.84 9.32 21.91
N SER A 28 -5.65 10.37 22.71
CA SER A 28 -6.62 11.46 22.84
C SER A 28 -6.64 12.30 21.56
N SER A 29 -7.75 12.24 20.83
CA SER A 29 -7.99 13.10 19.67
C SER A 29 -8.58 14.45 20.12
N SER A 30 -7.73 15.46 20.26
CA SER A 30 -8.18 16.85 20.30
C SER A 30 -8.20 17.42 18.88
N SER A 31 -9.36 17.40 18.22
CA SER A 31 -9.58 18.21 17.02
C SER A 31 -10.31 19.50 17.39
N SER A 32 -9.56 20.60 17.49
CA SER A 32 -10.13 21.94 17.48
C SER A 32 -9.60 22.64 16.23
N PHE A 33 -10.34 22.56 15.13
CA PHE A 33 -10.11 23.43 13.98
C PHE A 33 -11.15 24.54 14.01
N SER A 34 -10.70 25.76 14.30
CA SER A 34 -11.51 26.97 14.13
C SER A 34 -11.66 27.28 12.65
N ALA A 35 -12.90 27.28 12.16
CA ALA A 35 -13.24 27.73 10.81
C ALA A 35 -13.12 29.26 10.74
N ALA A 36 -12.05 29.76 10.13
CA ALA A 36 -11.95 31.16 9.71
C ALA A 36 -12.47 31.27 8.27
N SER A 37 -13.65 31.86 8.14
CA SER A 37 -14.26 32.26 6.87
C SER A 37 -13.44 33.40 6.25
N ALA A 38 -12.87 33.18 5.07
CA ALA A 38 -12.34 34.25 4.23
C ALA A 38 -12.85 34.07 2.81
N SER A 39 -13.79 34.94 2.45
CA SER A 39 -14.29 35.18 1.10
C SER A 39 -13.28 36.04 0.32
N SER A 40 -12.93 35.67 -0.92
CA SER A 40 -12.81 36.62 -2.04
C SER A 40 -12.33 35.98 -3.36
N SER A 41 -13.01 36.43 -4.42
CA SER A 41 -12.58 36.62 -5.81
C SER A 41 -12.23 35.40 -6.70
N SER A 42 -13.24 35.04 -7.47
CA SER A 42 -13.21 34.72 -8.91
C SER A 42 -11.93 35.05 -9.70
N SER A 43 -11.35 34.03 -10.32
CA SER A 43 -10.90 34.14 -11.71
C SER A 43 -11.04 32.79 -12.40
N ALA A 44 -12.04 32.70 -13.26
CA ALA A 44 -12.27 31.58 -14.15
C ALA A 44 -11.32 31.70 -15.34
N SER A 45 -10.34 30.82 -15.44
CA SER A 45 -9.60 30.58 -16.67
C SER A 45 -9.89 29.16 -17.15
N SER A 46 -10.54 29.10 -18.31
CA SER A 46 -11.00 27.91 -19.00
C SER A 46 -9.87 26.98 -19.45
N VAL A 47 -10.10 25.68 -19.21
CA VAL A 47 -9.66 24.49 -19.97
C VAL A 47 -8.54 24.63 -21.02
N LYS A 48 -7.47 23.85 -20.81
CA LYS A 48 -6.89 23.02 -21.89
C LYS A 48 -6.19 21.78 -21.30
N PRO A 49 -6.65 20.54 -21.57
CA PRO A 49 -5.88 19.36 -21.23
C PRO A 49 -4.70 19.28 -22.21
N LYS A 50 -3.55 19.79 -21.80
CA LYS A 50 -2.30 19.53 -22.51
C LYS A 50 -1.89 18.11 -22.11
N SER A 51 -2.35 17.11 -22.86
CA SER A 51 -1.75 15.78 -22.85
C SER A 51 -0.35 15.90 -23.48
N LYS A 52 0.56 16.52 -22.74
CA LYS A 52 1.97 16.21 -22.87
C LYS A 52 2.21 15.19 -21.78
N SER A 53 2.64 14.00 -22.16
CA SER A 53 3.44 13.15 -21.30
C SER A 53 4.68 13.97 -20.91
N SER A 54 4.52 14.89 -19.97
CA SER A 54 5.64 15.52 -19.29
C SER A 54 6.36 14.35 -18.65
N LYS A 55 7.59 14.09 -19.11
CA LYS A 55 8.52 13.20 -18.41
C LYS A 55 8.37 13.56 -16.93
N VAL A 56 8.09 12.56 -16.10
CA VAL A 56 7.94 12.74 -14.66
C VAL A 56 9.27 13.33 -14.22
N VAL A 57 9.32 14.65 -14.05
CA VAL A 57 10.55 15.35 -13.71
C VAL A 57 10.84 15.02 -12.26
N SER A 58 12.04 14.52 -11.99
CA SER A 58 12.45 14.32 -10.61
C SER A 58 12.42 15.65 -9.86
N SER A 59 11.91 15.62 -8.64
CA SER A 59 11.90 16.83 -7.79
C SER A 59 13.28 17.16 -7.23
N VAL A 60 14.24 16.23 -7.33
CA VAL A 60 15.59 16.35 -6.77
C VAL A 60 16.59 16.39 -7.91
N PRO A 61 17.32 17.50 -8.10
CA PRO A 61 18.30 17.59 -9.16
C PRO A 61 19.51 16.68 -8.88
N ALA A 62 20.16 16.24 -9.96
CA ALA A 62 21.41 15.48 -9.89
C ALA A 62 22.47 16.23 -9.06
N GLY A 63 23.24 15.50 -8.26
CA GLY A 63 24.26 16.04 -7.37
C GLY A 63 23.77 16.42 -5.96
N THR A 64 22.47 16.31 -5.67
CA THR A 64 21.94 16.60 -4.33
C THR A 64 22.30 15.50 -3.35
N THR A 65 22.94 15.84 -2.23
CA THR A 65 23.21 14.89 -1.13
C THR A 65 21.92 14.58 -0.38
N LEU A 66 21.53 13.30 -0.32
CA LEU A 66 20.32 12.86 0.36
C LEU A 66 20.62 12.58 1.84
N THR A 67 20.44 13.62 2.67
CA THR A 67 20.80 13.57 4.09
C THR A 67 20.00 12.53 4.87
N GLY A 68 20.66 11.78 5.74
CA GLY A 68 20.00 10.87 6.69
C GLY A 68 19.61 9.52 6.10
N LEU A 69 20.15 9.15 4.93
CA LEU A 69 20.00 7.81 4.36
C LEU A 69 21.13 6.87 4.77
N SER A 70 22.32 7.39 5.08
CA SER A 70 23.41 6.54 5.56
C SER A 70 23.18 6.09 6.99
N ILE A 71 23.16 4.76 7.17
CA ILE A 71 23.07 4.11 8.48
C ILE A 71 24.47 3.76 9.01
N LEU A 72 25.44 3.61 8.11
CA LEU A 72 26.81 3.22 8.43
C LEU A 72 27.67 4.46 8.63
N LYS A 73 28.46 4.49 9.71
CA LYS A 73 29.33 5.63 10.05
C LYS A 73 30.43 5.88 9.01
N ASP A 74 30.88 4.83 8.34
CA ASP A 74 31.97 4.90 7.37
C ASP A 74 31.51 5.27 5.96
N LYS A 75 30.19 5.28 5.72
CA LYS A 75 29.63 5.62 4.40
C LYS A 75 28.97 6.99 4.46
N SER A 76 29.34 7.85 3.53
CA SER A 76 28.66 9.13 3.34
C SER A 76 27.24 8.93 2.81
N ASP A 77 26.41 9.95 2.99
CA ASP A 77 25.08 9.98 2.39
C ASP A 77 25.16 9.85 0.86
N PRO A 78 24.26 9.07 0.23
CA PRO A 78 24.24 8.90 -1.21
C PRO A 78 23.85 10.20 -1.90
N VAL A 79 24.48 10.45 -3.04
CA VAL A 79 24.21 11.61 -3.90
C VAL A 79 23.23 11.20 -4.99
N ALA A 80 22.24 12.06 -5.27
CA ALA A 80 21.29 11.86 -6.35
C ALA A 80 22.02 11.86 -7.71
N LEU A 81 21.73 10.85 -8.53
CA LEU A 81 22.20 10.73 -9.90
C LEU A 81 21.24 11.45 -10.87
N GLU A 82 21.58 11.47 -12.16
CA GLU A 82 20.66 11.92 -13.20
C GLU A 82 19.50 10.93 -13.38
N ASP A 83 18.33 11.44 -13.81
CA ASP A 83 17.09 10.67 -13.95
C ASP A 83 17.25 9.45 -14.88
N ASP A 84 18.12 9.55 -15.89
CA ASP A 84 18.38 8.49 -16.87
C ASP A 84 19.24 7.34 -16.32
N GLN A 85 20.00 7.59 -15.25
CA GLN A 85 20.80 6.55 -14.56
C GLN A 85 19.95 5.69 -13.62
N TYR A 86 18.73 6.14 -13.32
CA TYR A 86 17.80 5.36 -12.54
C TYR A 86 17.01 4.38 -13.43
N PRO A 87 16.73 3.16 -12.93
CA PRO A 87 15.92 2.22 -13.67
C PRO A 87 14.52 2.75 -14.01
N PRO A 88 13.93 2.35 -15.16
CA PRO A 88 12.64 2.87 -15.62
C PRO A 88 11.46 2.55 -14.69
N TRP A 89 11.56 1.47 -13.90
CA TRP A 89 10.50 1.08 -12.96
C TRP A 89 10.25 2.12 -11.87
N LEU A 90 11.23 2.98 -11.55
CA LEU A 90 11.09 4.02 -10.53
C LEU A 90 9.96 4.99 -10.88
N TRP A 91 9.87 5.33 -12.16
CA TRP A 91 8.94 6.32 -12.67
C TRP A 91 7.51 5.78 -12.82
N THR A 92 7.35 4.46 -12.96
CA THR A 92 6.03 3.81 -13.08
C THR A 92 5.34 3.60 -11.73
N LEU A 93 6.06 3.73 -10.60
CA LEU A 93 5.51 3.45 -9.27
C LEU A 93 4.35 4.37 -8.87
N LEU A 94 4.38 5.63 -9.31
CA LEU A 94 3.36 6.61 -8.93
C LEU A 94 2.05 6.39 -9.69
N GLU A 95 2.12 5.87 -10.92
CA GLU A 95 0.97 5.62 -11.78
C GLU A 95 -0.01 4.64 -11.12
N ASP A 96 0.53 3.58 -10.50
CA ASP A 96 -0.24 2.51 -9.84
C ASP A 96 -1.04 2.95 -8.61
N THR A 97 -0.58 4.01 -7.94
CA THR A 97 -1.12 4.51 -6.67
C THR A 97 -2.19 5.58 -6.84
N SER A 98 -2.36 6.07 -8.06
CA SER A 98 -3.34 7.10 -8.38
C SER A 98 -4.74 6.63 -7.97
N LYS A 99 -5.50 7.47 -7.26
CA LYS A 99 -6.90 7.17 -6.87
C LYS A 99 -7.74 6.79 -8.10
N ALA A 100 -7.47 7.41 -9.25
CA ALA A 100 -8.06 7.08 -10.53
C ALA A 100 -7.76 5.63 -10.98
N HIS A 101 -6.52 5.16 -10.84
CA HIS A 101 -6.14 3.79 -11.16
C HIS A 101 -6.86 2.79 -10.23
N LYS A 102 -6.89 3.08 -8.93
CA LYS A 102 -7.59 2.22 -7.95
C LYS A 102 -9.11 2.20 -8.13
N LEU A 103 -9.71 3.28 -8.63
CA LEU A 103 -11.13 3.34 -8.99
C LEU A 103 -11.40 2.55 -10.27
N ALA A 104 -10.61 2.74 -11.33
CA ALA A 104 -10.73 1.99 -12.58
C ALA A 104 -10.55 0.48 -12.38
N GLU A 105 -9.62 0.06 -11.51
CA GLU A 105 -9.40 -1.36 -11.19
C GLU A 105 -10.53 -1.99 -10.35
N ASN A 106 -11.18 -1.22 -9.47
CA ASN A 106 -12.35 -1.71 -8.71
C ASN A 106 -13.64 -1.64 -9.53
N GLN A 107 -13.70 -0.76 -10.52
CA GLN A 107 -14.83 -0.64 -11.45
C GLN A 107 -14.74 -1.62 -12.62
N VAL A 108 -13.82 -2.58 -12.59
CA VAL A 108 -13.87 -3.72 -13.51
C VAL A 108 -15.11 -4.54 -13.14
N GLU A 109 -16.24 -4.16 -13.76
CA GLU A 109 -17.42 -4.99 -13.89
C GLU A 109 -16.96 -6.40 -14.31
N LEU A 110 -17.65 -7.44 -13.84
CA LEU A 110 -17.40 -8.81 -14.28
C LEU A 110 -17.62 -8.87 -15.79
N SER A 111 -16.56 -8.61 -16.56
CA SER A 111 -16.56 -8.73 -18.01
C SER A 111 -16.93 -10.16 -18.33
N LYS A 112 -17.96 -10.30 -19.16
CA LYS A 112 -18.49 -11.56 -19.66
C LYS A 112 -17.35 -12.46 -20.14
N GLU A 113 -17.46 -13.72 -19.75
CA GLU A 113 -16.52 -14.80 -20.04
C GLU A 113 -16.24 -14.85 -21.55
N GLY A 114 -14.98 -14.68 -21.96
CA GLY A 114 -14.65 -14.78 -23.38
C GLY A 114 -13.25 -14.39 -23.80
N GLU A 115 -12.81 -13.15 -23.56
CA GLU A 115 -11.65 -12.63 -24.31
C GLU A 115 -10.87 -11.57 -23.52
N GLN A 116 -10.20 -11.93 -22.43
CA GLN A 116 -9.19 -11.06 -21.85
C GLN A 116 -8.00 -11.90 -21.38
N SER A 117 -6.80 -11.55 -21.84
CA SER A 117 -5.53 -12.11 -21.37
C SER A 117 -5.54 -12.25 -19.85
N PHE A 118 -5.27 -13.46 -19.35
CA PHE A 118 -5.17 -13.76 -17.93
C PHE A 118 -3.90 -13.12 -17.36
N ASP A 119 -3.97 -11.84 -17.03
CA ASP A 119 -2.87 -11.15 -16.37
C ASP A 119 -2.86 -11.54 -14.89
N VAL A 120 -2.03 -12.53 -14.53
CA VAL A 120 -1.89 -13.10 -13.17
C VAL A 120 -1.84 -12.01 -12.08
N ASN A 121 -1.11 -10.93 -12.34
CA ASN A 121 -0.94 -9.84 -11.38
C ASN A 121 -2.24 -9.06 -11.14
N LYS A 122 -3.01 -8.79 -12.20
CA LYS A 122 -4.28 -8.05 -12.11
C LYS A 122 -5.32 -8.89 -11.38
N GLU A 123 -5.38 -10.19 -11.65
CA GLU A 123 -6.31 -11.09 -10.96
C GLU A 123 -5.99 -11.28 -9.48
N LYS A 124 -4.71 -11.48 -9.15
CA LYS A 124 -4.26 -11.54 -7.77
C LYS A 124 -4.62 -10.26 -7.01
N ARG A 125 -4.54 -9.10 -7.66
CA ARG A 125 -4.94 -7.81 -7.11
C ARG A 125 -6.46 -7.73 -6.89
N LYS A 126 -7.28 -8.16 -7.85
CA LYS A 126 -8.74 -8.27 -7.72
C LYS A 126 -9.16 -9.15 -6.54
N LEU A 127 -8.59 -10.35 -6.43
CA LEU A 127 -8.87 -11.28 -5.34
C LEU A 127 -8.55 -10.68 -3.96
N LYS A 128 -7.44 -9.94 -3.85
CA LYS A 128 -7.09 -9.21 -2.61
C LYS A 128 -8.09 -8.12 -2.27
N ASN A 129 -8.59 -7.38 -3.25
CA ASN A 129 -9.60 -6.33 -3.02
C ASN A 129 -10.92 -6.92 -2.54
N LEU A 130 -11.42 -7.96 -3.22
CA LEU A 130 -12.63 -8.68 -2.81
C LEU A 130 -12.50 -9.27 -1.40
N ASN A 131 -11.33 -9.82 -1.06
CA ASN A 131 -11.07 -10.32 0.29
C ASN A 131 -11.12 -9.17 1.32
N ARG A 132 -10.49 -8.03 1.03
CA ARG A 132 -10.55 -6.84 1.90
C ARG A 132 -11.99 -6.37 2.12
N GLU A 133 -12.84 -6.39 1.10
CA GLU A 133 -14.26 -6.02 1.22
C GLU A 133 -15.05 -7.00 2.08
N LYS A 134 -14.85 -8.30 1.87
CA LYS A 134 -15.47 -9.35 2.70
C LYS A 134 -15.12 -9.18 4.18
N ILE A 135 -13.84 -8.93 4.48
CA ILE A 135 -13.39 -8.67 5.86
C ILE A 135 -14.04 -7.41 6.42
N LYS A 136 -14.10 -6.31 5.64
CA LYS A 136 -14.74 -5.07 6.07
C LYS A 136 -16.23 -5.25 6.37
N ALA A 137 -16.98 -5.92 5.49
CA ALA A 137 -18.40 -6.18 5.69
C ALA A 137 -18.65 -7.06 6.93
N SER A 138 -17.83 -8.09 7.12
CA SER A 138 -17.92 -8.94 8.32
C SER A 138 -17.59 -8.17 9.61
N ASN A 139 -16.53 -7.36 9.60
CA ASN A 139 -16.18 -6.53 10.75
C ASN A 139 -17.27 -5.48 11.05
N TYR A 140 -17.87 -4.88 10.03
CA TYR A 140 -18.98 -3.94 10.18
C TYR A 140 -20.16 -4.59 10.91
N LEU A 141 -20.63 -5.75 10.42
CA LEU A 141 -21.74 -6.48 11.06
C LEU A 141 -21.42 -6.89 12.50
N LYS A 142 -20.18 -7.30 12.77
CA LYS A 142 -19.71 -7.64 14.12
C LYS A 142 -19.61 -6.44 15.07
N SER A 143 -19.44 -5.23 14.54
CA SER A 143 -19.32 -4.01 15.35
C SER A 143 -20.66 -3.30 15.59
N THR A 144 -21.66 -3.56 14.77
CA THR A 144 -22.98 -2.91 14.83
C THR A 144 -24.04 -3.74 15.57
N THR A 145 -23.78 -5.02 15.80
CA THR A 145 -24.63 -5.93 16.60
C THR A 145 -24.05 -6.10 17.99
#